data_AF-A0A538TEF5-F1
#
_entry.id   AF-A0A538TEF5-F1
#
_cell.length_a   1.000
_cell.length_b   1.000
_cell.length_c   1.000
_cell.angle_alpha   90.00
_cell.angle_beta   90.00
_cell.angle_gamma   90.00
#
_symmetry.space_group_name_H-M   'P 1'
#
loop_
_entity.id
_entity.type
_entity.pdbx_description
1 polymer ?
#
loop_
_entity_poly.entity_id
_entity_poly.type
_entity_poly.pdbx_seq_one_letter_code
_entity_poly.pdbx_strand_id
1 'polypeptide(L)'
;MFIGHYGVSFAAKSGDRSIPLWVLFIAVQLLDVAWAPFVLLGIEKVRIVPGFTATNPLDLYYMPYTHSLVAALLWSAAAFAVYRLVAPGKRAWSALLVGAAVFSHWVLDLVVHRPDLPLYDNTAKMGLGLWNFPALALGLEAVLLFGGMWLYFRSGAARRTAFVVLGLIMLGVQVYVFFGPPPPSGKAAAVTALVAYAVFALVIRMLERPPRLRQASAVSALLVMVCAAGGCAAGTGLHPAIDAPTHFQVRGPDGRAVEPTPGEGCRTPMIDPRDGAPLILIRSAGGQGDYQVPVARYGVRKGELLRLDCATGNVIGIVRR
;
A
#
# COMPACT_ATOMS: atom_id res chain seq x y z
N MET A 1 9.74 6.61 -6.80
CA MET A 1 8.85 6.23 -7.95
C MET A 1 8.26 4.86 -7.65
N PHE A 2 7.09 4.45 -8.17
CA PHE A 2 6.55 3.11 -7.87
C PHE A 2 6.45 2.24 -9.14
N ILE A 3 5.45 2.43 -10.01
CA ILE A 3 5.30 1.55 -11.17
C ILE A 3 6.35 1.80 -12.26
N GLY A 4 6.89 3.02 -12.35
CA GLY A 4 7.84 3.39 -13.40
C GLY A 4 9.13 2.55 -13.38
N HIS A 5 9.57 2.11 -12.18
CA HIS A 5 10.73 1.22 -12.00
C HIS A 5 10.58 -0.10 -12.74
N TYR A 6 9.36 -0.67 -12.78
CA TYR A 6 9.10 -1.91 -13.51
C TYR A 6 9.24 -1.76 -15.03
N GLY A 7 9.15 -0.54 -15.58
CA GLY A 7 9.53 -0.27 -16.97
C GLY A 7 10.96 -0.71 -17.28
N VAL A 8 11.90 -0.42 -16.37
CA VAL A 8 13.31 -0.82 -16.53
C VAL A 8 13.45 -2.35 -16.52
N SER A 9 12.64 -3.07 -15.75
CA SER A 9 12.69 -4.54 -15.73
C SER A 9 12.33 -5.15 -17.09
N PHE A 10 11.33 -4.59 -17.79
CA PHE A 10 10.96 -5.02 -19.14
C PHE A 10 12.04 -4.63 -20.16
N ALA A 11 12.58 -3.41 -20.06
CA ALA A 11 13.67 -2.96 -20.92
C ALA A 11 14.93 -3.83 -20.76
N ALA A 12 15.35 -4.12 -19.53
CA ALA A 12 16.49 -5.00 -19.25
C ALA A 12 16.27 -6.42 -19.77
N LYS A 13 15.05 -6.95 -19.66
CA LYS A 13 14.68 -8.26 -20.23
C LYS A 13 14.81 -8.30 -21.75
N SER A 14 14.60 -7.18 -22.43
CA SER A 14 14.82 -7.06 -23.88
C SER A 14 16.31 -7.14 -24.26
N GLY A 15 17.19 -6.66 -23.37
CA GLY A 15 18.65 -6.72 -23.55
C GLY A 15 19.27 -8.10 -23.25
N ASP A 16 18.67 -8.88 -22.35
CA ASP A 16 19.04 -10.28 -22.13
C ASP A 16 17.84 -11.11 -21.66
N ARG A 17 17.26 -11.88 -22.59
CA ARG A 17 16.08 -12.73 -22.32
C ARG A 17 16.37 -13.92 -21.41
N SER A 18 17.64 -14.22 -21.14
CA SER A 18 18.04 -15.34 -20.29
C SER A 18 17.86 -15.05 -18.79
N ILE A 19 17.74 -13.77 -18.41
CA ILE A 19 17.44 -13.33 -17.04
C ILE A 19 15.94 -13.49 -16.80
N PRO A 20 15.47 -14.24 -15.80
CA PRO A 20 14.04 -14.31 -15.50
C PRO A 20 13.46 -12.94 -15.15
N LEU A 21 12.31 -12.59 -15.69
CA LEU A 21 11.70 -11.27 -15.51
C LEU A 21 11.33 -10.99 -14.05
N TRP A 22 10.98 -12.04 -13.28
CA TRP A 22 10.74 -11.90 -11.84
C TRP A 22 12.00 -11.49 -11.05
N VAL A 23 13.20 -11.87 -11.52
CA VAL A 23 14.46 -11.41 -10.92
C VAL A 23 14.63 -9.92 -11.18
N LEU A 24 14.32 -9.45 -12.39
CA LEU A 24 14.40 -8.03 -12.75
C LEU A 24 13.35 -7.19 -12.01
N PHE A 25 12.15 -7.73 -11.74
CA PHE A 25 11.14 -7.08 -10.91
C PHE A 25 11.62 -6.88 -9.46
N ILE A 26 12.33 -7.85 -8.89
CA ILE A 26 12.94 -7.68 -7.56
C ILE A 26 14.13 -6.73 -7.64
N ALA A 27 14.95 -6.81 -8.70
CA ALA A 27 16.13 -5.97 -8.86
C ALA A 27 15.78 -4.48 -8.88
N VAL A 28 14.84 -4.06 -9.72
CA VAL A 28 14.43 -2.64 -9.81
C VAL A 28 13.77 -2.12 -8.54
N GLN A 29 13.38 -3.00 -7.62
CA GLN A 29 12.75 -2.63 -6.35
C GLN A 29 13.61 -2.98 -5.14
N LEU A 30 14.85 -3.41 -5.34
CA LEU A 30 15.65 -4.02 -4.27
C LEU A 30 15.88 -3.05 -3.10
N LEU A 31 16.09 -1.76 -3.40
CA LEU A 31 16.29 -0.74 -2.36
C LEU A 31 15.05 -0.61 -1.49
N ASP A 32 13.87 -0.60 -2.09
CA ASP A 32 12.58 -0.54 -1.41
C ASP A 32 12.21 -1.82 -0.65
N VAL A 33 12.55 -2.98 -1.21
CA VAL A 33 12.41 -4.28 -0.55
C VAL A 33 13.30 -4.36 0.69
N ALA A 34 14.48 -3.73 0.67
CA ALA A 34 15.37 -3.61 1.83
C ALA A 34 14.93 -2.49 2.80
N TRP A 35 14.36 -1.40 2.29
CA TRP A 35 13.88 -0.27 3.08
C TRP A 35 12.71 -0.67 3.97
N ALA A 36 11.76 -1.47 3.47
CA ALA A 36 10.62 -1.91 4.26
C ALA A 36 11.02 -2.58 5.60
N PRO A 37 11.88 -3.63 5.64
CA PRO A 37 12.34 -4.19 6.90
C PRO A 37 13.17 -3.21 7.74
N PHE A 38 13.96 -2.31 7.13
CA PHE A 38 14.73 -1.32 7.87
C PHE A 38 13.81 -0.32 8.61
N VAL A 39 12.68 0.06 8.00
CA VAL A 39 11.63 0.86 8.65
C VAL A 39 10.93 0.07 9.75
N LEU A 40 10.60 -1.20 9.52
CA LEU A 40 9.93 -2.04 10.52
C LEU A 40 10.81 -2.23 11.77
N LEU A 41 12.12 -2.33 11.59
CA LEU A 41 13.13 -2.43 12.65
C LEU A 41 13.52 -1.07 13.27
N GLY A 42 13.04 0.05 12.71
CA GLY A 42 13.36 1.40 13.18
C GLY A 42 14.78 1.89 12.84
N ILE A 43 15.48 1.20 11.93
CA ILE A 43 16.81 1.55 11.42
C ILE A 43 16.68 2.76 10.49
N GLU A 44 15.72 2.70 9.57
CA GLU A 44 15.34 3.82 8.71
C GLU A 44 13.99 4.36 9.14
N LYS A 45 13.75 5.65 8.89
CA LYS A 45 12.64 6.37 9.49
C LYS A 45 11.82 7.11 8.43
N VAL A 46 10.52 6.92 8.56
CA VAL A 46 9.49 7.56 7.74
C VAL A 46 8.34 7.96 8.64
N ARG A 47 7.73 9.11 8.35
CA ARG A 47 6.47 9.55 8.95
C ARG A 47 5.48 9.92 7.87
N ILE A 48 4.20 9.81 8.20
CA ILE A 48 3.12 10.16 7.27
C ILE A 48 2.75 11.62 7.52
N VAL A 49 2.92 12.46 6.51
CA VAL A 49 2.55 13.86 6.54
C VAL A 49 1.62 14.10 5.34
N PRO A 50 0.28 14.18 5.55
CA PRO A 50 -0.65 14.50 4.48
C PRO A 50 -0.24 15.78 3.75
N GLY A 51 -0.19 15.74 2.42
CA GLY A 51 0.26 16.87 1.61
C GLY A 51 1.77 17.14 1.63
N PHE A 52 2.62 16.21 2.10
CA PHE A 52 4.07 16.37 2.08
C PHE A 52 4.60 16.66 0.66
N THR A 53 4.09 15.95 -0.32
CA THR A 53 4.10 16.34 -1.74
C THR A 53 2.67 16.20 -2.26
N ALA A 54 2.42 16.67 -3.49
CA ALA A 54 1.10 16.57 -4.12
C ALA A 54 0.65 15.12 -4.40
N THR A 55 1.57 14.16 -4.44
CA THR A 55 1.28 12.75 -4.80
C THR A 55 1.79 11.72 -3.80
N ASN A 56 2.62 12.13 -2.83
CA ASN A 56 3.24 11.22 -1.88
C ASN A 56 3.25 11.83 -0.46
N PRO A 57 2.56 11.20 0.51
CA PRO A 57 2.51 11.67 1.91
C PRO A 57 3.70 11.18 2.76
N LEU A 58 4.66 10.45 2.18
CA LEU A 58 5.80 9.88 2.90
C LEU A 58 6.89 10.94 3.10
N ASP A 59 7.13 11.31 4.35
CA ASP A 59 8.32 12.07 4.74
C ASP A 59 9.43 11.09 5.12
N LEU A 60 10.34 10.87 4.19
CA LEU A 60 11.46 9.92 4.23
C LEU A 60 12.71 10.58 4.85
N TYR A 61 12.59 11.09 6.07
CA TYR A 61 13.60 11.95 6.68
C TYR A 61 14.93 11.26 7.03
N TYR A 62 14.97 9.92 7.13
CA TYR A 62 16.20 9.17 7.42
C TYR A 62 16.21 7.81 6.69
N MET A 63 16.91 7.73 5.56
CA MET A 63 17.07 6.48 4.78
C MET A 63 18.47 6.32 4.13
N PRO A 64 19.56 6.47 4.90
CA PRO A 64 20.92 6.49 4.36
C PRO A 64 21.45 5.12 3.90
N TYR A 65 20.86 4.01 4.38
CA TYR A 65 21.41 2.67 4.16
C TYR A 65 20.77 1.94 2.96
N THR A 66 19.63 2.43 2.49
CA THR A 66 18.95 1.89 1.32
C THR A 66 18.93 2.86 0.16
N HIS A 67 18.67 4.15 0.41
CA HIS A 67 18.40 5.15 -0.63
C HIS A 67 19.48 6.25 -0.75
N SER A 68 20.61 6.13 -0.04
CA SER A 68 21.75 6.98 -0.37
C SER A 68 22.38 6.58 -1.70
N LEU A 69 23.01 7.50 -2.43
CA LEU A 69 23.72 7.18 -3.67
C LEU A 69 24.79 6.09 -3.43
N VAL A 70 25.56 6.22 -2.33
CA VAL A 70 26.56 5.22 -1.93
C VAL A 70 25.90 3.87 -1.63
N ALA A 71 24.81 3.84 -0.85
CA ALA A 71 24.10 2.60 -0.57
C ALA A 71 23.54 1.96 -1.85
N ALA A 72 22.94 2.73 -2.74
CA ALA A 72 22.41 2.25 -4.01
C ALA A 72 23.48 1.58 -4.87
N LEU A 73 24.70 2.15 -4.92
CA LEU A 73 25.84 1.55 -5.60
C LEU A 73 26.27 0.22 -4.93
N LEU A 74 26.31 0.18 -3.59
CA LEU A 74 26.66 -1.04 -2.84
C LEU A 74 25.63 -2.16 -3.04
N TRP A 75 24.33 -1.85 -2.97
CA TRP A 75 23.26 -2.81 -3.26
C TRP A 75 23.30 -3.30 -4.71
N SER A 76 23.64 -2.43 -5.65
CA SER A 76 23.82 -2.79 -7.07
C SER A 76 25.00 -3.74 -7.28
N ALA A 77 26.14 -3.46 -6.64
CA ALA A 77 27.31 -4.33 -6.66
C ALA A 77 27.04 -5.68 -5.97
N ALA A 78 26.31 -5.68 -4.85
CA ALA A 78 25.88 -6.88 -4.17
C ALA A 78 24.95 -7.73 -5.05
N ALA A 79 23.97 -7.12 -5.71
CA ALA A 79 23.07 -7.82 -6.62
C ALA A 79 23.83 -8.43 -7.83
N PHE A 80 24.78 -7.69 -8.39
CA PHE A 80 25.70 -8.21 -9.42
C PHE A 80 26.45 -9.45 -8.92
N ALA A 81 27.09 -9.36 -7.76
CA ALA A 81 27.89 -10.45 -7.19
C ALA A 81 27.02 -11.68 -6.88
N VAL A 82 25.87 -11.48 -6.23
CA VAL A 82 24.91 -12.55 -5.93
C VAL A 82 24.45 -13.22 -7.23
N TYR A 83 24.10 -12.46 -8.27
CA TYR A 83 23.69 -13.04 -9.55
C TYR A 83 24.81 -13.85 -10.21
N ARG A 84 26.07 -13.41 -10.16
CA ARG A 84 27.23 -14.17 -10.64
C ARG A 84 27.40 -15.50 -9.91
N LEU A 85 27.13 -15.53 -8.61
CA LEU A 85 27.27 -16.73 -7.78
C LEU A 85 26.14 -17.73 -7.98
N VAL A 86 24.89 -17.27 -8.05
CA VAL A 86 23.71 -18.16 -8.16
C VAL A 86 23.39 -18.58 -9.59
N ALA A 87 23.98 -17.91 -10.59
CA ALA A 87 23.80 -18.21 -12.01
C ALA A 87 25.14 -18.28 -12.77
N PRO A 88 26.09 -19.14 -12.36
CA PRO A 88 27.47 -19.12 -12.85
C PRO A 88 27.60 -19.38 -14.37
N GLY A 89 26.66 -20.11 -14.97
CA GLY A 89 26.61 -20.37 -16.42
C GLY A 89 26.05 -19.22 -17.26
N LYS A 90 25.60 -18.12 -16.65
CA LYS A 90 25.14 -16.92 -17.38
C LYS A 90 26.30 -15.98 -17.70
N ARG A 91 26.13 -15.18 -18.75
CA ARG A 91 27.14 -14.21 -19.18
C ARG A 91 27.33 -13.15 -18.10
N ALA A 92 28.54 -12.60 -17.97
CA ALA A 92 28.81 -11.48 -17.05
C ALA A 92 27.90 -10.27 -17.35
N TRP A 93 27.57 -10.06 -18.63
CA TRP A 93 26.58 -9.08 -19.08
C TRP A 93 25.22 -9.21 -18.38
N SER A 94 24.73 -10.43 -18.17
CA SER A 94 23.45 -10.66 -17.49
C SER A 94 23.48 -10.13 -16.05
N ALA A 95 24.60 -10.31 -15.35
CA ALA A 95 24.80 -9.80 -14.00
C ALA A 95 24.91 -8.26 -13.99
N LEU A 96 25.61 -7.69 -14.97
CA LEU A 96 25.70 -6.23 -15.14
C LEU A 96 24.31 -5.62 -15.33
N LEU A 97 23.45 -6.24 -16.14
CA LEU A 97 22.07 -5.79 -16.31
C LEU A 97 21.26 -5.86 -15.01
N VAL A 98 21.46 -6.89 -14.17
CA VAL A 98 20.79 -6.97 -12.86
C VAL A 98 21.28 -5.86 -11.92
N GLY A 99 22.58 -5.62 -11.84
CA GLY A 99 23.14 -4.51 -11.04
C GLY A 99 22.68 -3.15 -11.55
N ALA A 100 22.68 -2.92 -12.87
CA ALA A 100 22.17 -1.69 -13.48
C ALA A 100 20.67 -1.50 -13.25
N ALA A 101 19.88 -2.57 -13.22
CA ALA A 101 18.47 -2.51 -12.88
C ALA A 101 18.25 -2.05 -11.44
N VAL A 102 19.05 -2.52 -10.47
CA VAL A 102 19.02 -2.00 -9.08
C VAL A 102 19.37 -0.52 -9.05
N PHE A 103 20.47 -0.12 -9.69
CA PHE A 103 20.93 1.27 -9.67
C PHE A 103 19.94 2.24 -10.32
N SER A 104 19.20 1.77 -11.34
CA SER A 104 18.17 2.56 -12.01
C SER A 104 17.11 3.10 -11.05
N HIS A 105 16.87 2.39 -9.94
CA HIS A 105 15.94 2.81 -8.89
C HIS A 105 16.31 4.20 -8.36
N TRP A 106 17.55 4.37 -7.91
CA TRP A 106 18.03 5.64 -7.35
C TRP A 106 17.99 6.78 -8.39
N VAL A 107 18.34 6.48 -9.65
CA VAL A 107 18.32 7.47 -10.73
C VAL A 107 16.90 7.95 -11.03
N LEU A 108 15.93 7.04 -11.09
CA LEU A 108 14.52 7.38 -11.31
C LEU A 108 13.92 8.07 -10.09
N ASP A 109 14.33 7.69 -8.89
CA ASP A 109 13.91 8.35 -7.66
C ASP A 109 14.41 9.78 -7.58
N LEU A 110 15.65 10.06 -8.01
CA LEU A 110 16.19 11.41 -8.06
C LEU A 110 15.25 12.40 -8.79
N VAL A 111 14.55 11.93 -9.82
CA VAL A 111 13.61 12.75 -10.59
C VAL A 111 12.36 13.08 -9.78
N VAL A 112 11.79 12.10 -9.06
CA VAL A 112 10.48 12.25 -8.43
C VAL A 112 10.54 12.72 -6.99
N HIS A 113 11.56 12.31 -6.25
CA HIS A 113 11.78 12.69 -4.87
C HIS A 113 12.06 14.19 -4.77
N ARG A 114 11.55 14.80 -3.71
CA ARG A 114 12.04 16.09 -3.21
C ARG A 114 13.47 15.92 -2.66
N PRO A 115 14.17 16.98 -2.22
CA PRO A 115 15.52 16.87 -1.64
C PRO A 115 15.60 16.04 -0.34
N ASP A 116 15.29 14.75 -0.42
CA ASP A 116 15.24 13.78 0.68
C ASP A 116 16.13 12.54 0.45
N LEU A 117 16.66 12.35 -0.78
CA LEU A 117 17.58 11.26 -1.12
C LEU A 117 19.02 11.60 -0.73
N PRO A 118 19.64 10.89 0.23
CA PRO A 118 21.01 11.20 0.62
C PRO A 118 22.02 10.87 -0.49
N LEU A 119 23.15 11.58 -0.52
CA LEU A 119 24.29 11.22 -1.38
C LEU A 119 25.17 10.19 -0.67
N TYR A 120 25.68 10.60 0.49
CA TYR A 120 26.37 9.79 1.46
C TYR A 120 25.77 10.16 2.82
N ASP A 121 25.82 9.25 3.79
CA ASP A 121 25.15 9.41 5.09
C ASP A 121 23.72 9.96 4.98
N ASN A 122 23.29 10.91 5.81
CA ASN A 122 21.98 11.57 5.77
C ASN A 122 22.05 13.11 5.76
N THR A 123 23.20 13.69 5.41
CA THR A 123 23.46 15.14 5.48
C THR A 123 23.16 15.86 4.17
N ALA A 124 23.86 15.49 3.09
CA ALA A 124 23.64 16.05 1.75
C ALA A 124 22.55 15.27 1.02
N LYS A 125 21.44 15.94 0.70
CA LYS A 125 20.27 15.32 0.08
C LYS A 125 19.91 15.96 -1.26
N MET A 126 19.41 15.14 -2.18
CA MET A 126 19.10 15.49 -3.56
C MET A 126 17.68 15.05 -3.92
N GLY A 127 17.14 15.64 -4.99
CA GLY A 127 15.82 15.31 -5.53
C GLY A 127 15.22 16.49 -6.30
N LEU A 128 14.62 16.22 -7.45
CA LEU A 128 14.06 17.24 -8.35
C LEU A 128 12.58 17.57 -8.06
N GLY A 129 11.89 16.73 -7.29
CA GLY A 129 10.58 17.01 -6.71
C GLY A 129 9.41 16.86 -7.68
N LEU A 130 9.50 16.00 -8.70
CA LEU A 130 8.40 15.81 -9.68
C LEU A 130 7.09 15.36 -9.03
N TRP A 131 7.12 14.73 -7.85
CA TRP A 131 5.91 14.38 -7.08
C TRP A 131 5.05 15.57 -6.65
N ASN A 132 5.53 16.81 -6.80
CA ASN A 132 4.70 18.01 -6.64
C ASN A 132 3.80 18.31 -7.86
N PHE A 133 3.98 17.57 -8.97
CA PHE A 133 3.23 17.75 -10.21
C PHE A 133 2.51 16.44 -10.60
N PRO A 134 1.30 16.17 -10.08
CA PRO A 134 0.67 14.85 -10.18
C PRO A 134 0.53 14.31 -11.60
N ALA A 135 0.09 15.15 -12.55
CA ALA A 135 -0.08 14.75 -13.94
C ALA A 135 1.25 14.38 -14.61
N LEU A 136 2.31 15.14 -14.34
CA LEU A 136 3.64 14.88 -14.91
C LEU A 136 4.27 13.64 -14.28
N ALA A 137 4.17 13.48 -12.96
CA ALA A 137 4.66 12.30 -12.27
C ALA A 137 3.96 11.02 -12.77
N LEU A 138 2.62 11.01 -12.81
CA LEU A 138 1.84 9.86 -13.28
C LEU A 138 2.12 9.56 -14.76
N GLY A 139 2.22 10.60 -15.59
CA GLY A 139 2.57 10.49 -17.00
C GLY A 139 3.95 9.86 -17.20
N LEU A 140 4.96 10.32 -16.44
CA LEU A 140 6.31 9.74 -16.49
C LEU A 140 6.31 8.26 -16.09
N GLU A 141 5.65 7.91 -14.98
CA GLU A 141 5.58 6.52 -14.51
C GLU A 141 4.89 5.60 -15.53
N ALA A 142 3.80 6.07 -16.16
CA ALA A 142 3.12 5.34 -17.22
C ALA A 142 4.00 5.18 -18.48
N VAL A 143 4.67 6.24 -18.92
CA VAL A 143 5.57 6.20 -20.08
C VAL A 143 6.73 5.23 -19.85
N LEU A 144 7.34 5.24 -18.67
CA LEU A 144 8.41 4.30 -18.33
C LEU A 144 7.90 2.86 -18.34
N LEU A 145 6.77 2.59 -17.68
CA LEU A 145 6.18 1.25 -17.61
C LEU A 145 5.84 0.71 -19.01
N PHE A 146 5.02 1.42 -19.77
CA PHE A 146 4.56 0.96 -21.09
C PHE A 146 5.64 1.05 -22.16
N GLY A 147 6.58 2.01 -22.05
CA GLY A 147 7.76 2.09 -22.91
C GLY A 147 8.69 0.89 -22.71
N GLY A 148 8.93 0.49 -21.46
CA GLY A 148 9.66 -0.73 -21.12
C GLY A 148 8.98 -1.98 -21.69
N MET A 149 7.66 -2.10 -21.50
CA MET A 149 6.88 -3.20 -22.08
C MET A 149 6.99 -3.22 -23.61
N TRP A 150 6.91 -2.06 -24.26
CA TRP A 150 7.04 -1.95 -25.71
C TRP A 150 8.40 -2.46 -26.20
N LEU A 151 9.50 -2.07 -25.54
CA LEU A 151 10.85 -2.58 -25.83
C LEU A 151 10.91 -4.11 -25.66
N TYR A 152 10.34 -4.63 -24.58
CA TYR A 152 10.25 -6.08 -24.36
C TYR A 152 9.44 -6.79 -25.45
N PHE A 153 8.30 -6.25 -25.86
CA PHE A 153 7.43 -6.85 -26.87
C PHE A 153 8.08 -6.89 -28.26
N ARG A 154 8.86 -5.85 -28.61
CA ARG A 154 9.66 -5.81 -29.84
C ARG A 154 10.69 -6.93 -29.91
N SER A 155 11.18 -7.40 -28.76
CA SER A 155 12.11 -8.54 -28.70
C SER A 155 11.44 -9.92 -28.86
N GLY A 156 10.12 -9.97 -29.15
CA GLY A 156 9.39 -11.23 -29.37
C GLY A 156 8.77 -11.82 -28.09
N ALA A 157 8.25 -11.00 -27.19
CA ALA A 157 7.53 -11.50 -26.00
C ALA A 157 6.19 -12.16 -26.38
N ALA A 158 5.91 -13.32 -25.78
CA ALA A 158 4.60 -13.97 -25.82
C ALA A 158 3.63 -13.32 -24.81
N ARG A 159 2.34 -13.69 -24.82
CA ARG A 159 1.33 -13.27 -23.83
C ARG A 159 1.22 -11.75 -23.63
N ARG A 160 1.42 -10.95 -24.68
CA ARG A 160 1.39 -9.47 -24.64
C ARG A 160 0.16 -8.94 -23.90
N THR A 161 -1.02 -9.48 -24.19
CA THR A 161 -2.28 -9.10 -23.53
C THR A 161 -2.21 -9.25 -22.01
N ALA A 162 -1.62 -10.34 -21.49
CA ALA A 162 -1.51 -10.55 -20.05
C ALA A 162 -0.55 -9.55 -19.39
N PHE A 163 0.56 -9.21 -20.05
CA PHE A 163 1.47 -8.18 -19.56
C PHE A 163 0.85 -6.78 -19.60
N VAL A 164 0.09 -6.45 -20.66
CA VAL A 164 -0.63 -5.17 -20.74
C VAL A 164 -1.69 -5.07 -19.65
N VAL A 165 -2.46 -6.14 -19.41
CA VAL A 165 -3.45 -6.19 -18.32
C VAL A 165 -2.77 -5.98 -16.96
N LEU A 166 -1.64 -6.65 -16.71
CA LEU A 166 -0.86 -6.40 -15.49
C LEU A 166 -0.41 -4.93 -15.40
N GLY A 167 0.08 -4.34 -16.49
CA GLY A 167 0.49 -2.93 -16.53
C GLY A 167 -0.64 -1.96 -16.24
N LEU A 168 -1.83 -2.21 -16.79
CA LEU A 168 -3.04 -1.42 -16.49
C LEU A 168 -3.46 -1.55 -15.03
N ILE A 169 -3.31 -2.74 -14.44
CA ILE A 169 -3.62 -2.95 -13.02
C ILE A 169 -2.60 -2.23 -12.13
N MET A 170 -1.32 -2.30 -12.46
CA MET A 170 -0.28 -1.53 -11.79
C MET A 170 -0.55 -0.02 -11.89
N LEU A 171 -0.96 0.47 -13.06
CA LEU A 171 -1.39 1.86 -13.23
C LEU A 171 -2.59 2.21 -12.37
N GLY A 172 -3.59 1.33 -12.26
CA GLY A 172 -4.72 1.52 -11.34
C GLY A 172 -4.27 1.62 -9.87
N VAL A 173 -3.32 0.78 -9.45
CA VAL A 173 -2.70 0.88 -8.12
C VAL A 173 -1.95 2.20 -7.95
N GLN A 174 -1.21 2.66 -8.95
CA GLN A 174 -0.50 3.95 -8.91
C GLN A 174 -1.45 5.13 -8.75
N VAL A 175 -2.57 5.12 -9.47
CA VAL A 175 -3.63 6.14 -9.34
C VAL A 175 -4.17 6.13 -7.90
N TYR A 176 -4.42 4.95 -7.32
CA TYR A 176 -4.83 4.86 -5.93
C TYR A 176 -3.75 5.35 -4.95
N VAL A 177 -2.47 5.07 -5.20
CA VAL A 177 -1.36 5.56 -4.36
C VAL A 177 -1.27 7.10 -4.39
N PHE A 178 -1.52 7.73 -5.53
CA PHE A 178 -1.44 9.19 -5.68
C PHE A 178 -2.66 9.94 -5.13
N PHE A 179 -3.86 9.39 -5.31
CA PHE A 179 -5.12 10.10 -5.05
C PHE A 179 -5.96 9.48 -3.93
N GLY A 180 -5.57 8.31 -3.42
CA GLY A 180 -6.21 7.65 -2.29
C GLY A 180 -5.81 8.25 -0.94
N PRO A 181 -6.44 7.79 0.15
CA PRO A 181 -6.09 8.22 1.49
C PRO A 181 -4.65 7.79 1.84
N PRO A 182 -3.91 8.60 2.62
CA PRO A 182 -2.58 8.24 3.06
C PRO A 182 -2.63 7.00 3.98
N PRO A 183 -1.56 6.18 4.01
CA PRO A 183 -1.47 5.05 4.93
C PRO A 183 -1.49 5.54 6.39
N PRO A 184 -2.02 4.75 7.34
CA PRO A 184 -2.20 5.20 8.72
C PRO A 184 -0.89 5.35 9.50
N SER A 185 0.21 4.76 9.03
CA SER A 185 1.54 4.88 9.65
C SER A 185 2.65 4.51 8.67
N GLY A 186 3.88 4.91 9.00
CA GLY A 186 5.07 4.51 8.24
C GLY A 186 5.28 2.99 8.17
N LYS A 187 4.98 2.27 9.26
CA LYS A 187 5.02 0.80 9.29
C LYS A 187 3.96 0.19 8.38
N ALA A 188 2.75 0.73 8.36
CA ALA A 188 1.70 0.28 7.45
C ALA A 188 2.09 0.50 5.98
N ALA A 189 2.70 1.65 5.67
CA ALA A 189 3.24 1.92 4.34
C ALA A 189 4.32 0.88 3.93
N ALA A 190 5.28 0.60 4.81
CA ALA A 190 6.34 -0.39 4.58
C ALA A 190 5.79 -1.80 4.33
N VAL A 191 4.83 -2.27 5.14
CA VAL A 191 4.20 -3.59 4.93
C VAL A 191 3.43 -3.63 3.61
N THR A 192 2.64 -2.60 3.32
CA THR A 192 1.82 -2.55 2.09
C THR A 192 2.70 -2.57 0.85
N ALA A 193 3.78 -1.77 0.85
CA ALA A 193 4.76 -1.74 -0.24
C ALA A 193 5.43 -3.11 -0.42
N LEU A 194 5.93 -3.71 0.66
CA LEU A 194 6.60 -5.03 0.61
C LEU A 194 5.68 -6.12 0.05
N VAL A 195 4.41 -6.14 0.47
CA VAL A 195 3.40 -7.07 -0.07
C VAL A 195 3.17 -6.82 -1.55
N ALA A 196 2.99 -5.57 -1.97
CA ALA A 196 2.79 -5.23 -3.39
C ALA A 196 3.97 -5.70 -4.25
N TYR A 197 5.20 -5.46 -3.81
CA TYR A 197 6.42 -5.89 -4.50
C TYR A 197 6.51 -7.41 -4.63
N ALA A 198 6.23 -8.14 -3.55
CA ALA A 198 6.21 -9.60 -3.55
C ALA A 198 5.12 -10.15 -4.49
N VAL A 199 3.93 -9.55 -4.48
CA VAL A 199 2.82 -9.95 -5.36
C VAL A 199 3.17 -9.68 -6.82
N PHE A 200 3.69 -8.51 -7.18
CA PHE A 200 4.09 -8.23 -8.56
C PHE A 200 5.18 -9.17 -9.05
N ALA A 201 6.19 -9.47 -8.22
CA ALA A 201 7.23 -10.46 -8.55
C ALA A 201 6.67 -11.89 -8.71
N LEU A 202 5.69 -12.28 -7.89
CA LEU A 202 5.03 -13.59 -8.00
C LEU A 202 4.18 -13.69 -9.26
N VAL A 203 3.34 -12.68 -9.52
CA VAL A 203 2.46 -12.63 -10.68
C VAL A 203 3.28 -12.65 -11.97
N ILE A 204 4.35 -11.86 -12.06
CA ILE A 204 5.19 -11.86 -13.26
C ILE A 204 5.89 -13.20 -13.47
N ARG A 205 6.32 -13.88 -12.38
CA ARG A 205 6.87 -15.24 -12.44
C ARG A 205 5.85 -16.25 -12.98
N MET A 206 4.58 -16.12 -12.59
CA MET A 206 3.49 -16.96 -13.11
C MET A 206 3.19 -16.67 -14.59
N LEU A 207 3.27 -15.41 -15.00
CA LEU A 207 3.09 -15.01 -16.39
C LEU A 207 4.24 -15.47 -17.30
N GLU A 208 5.47 -15.50 -16.79
CA GLU A 208 6.66 -15.92 -17.53
C GLU A 208 6.73 -17.44 -17.75
N ARG A 209 6.10 -18.24 -16.89
CA ARG A 209 6.02 -19.70 -17.09
C ARG A 209 5.04 -20.04 -18.21
N PRO A 210 5.36 -20.97 -19.12
CA PRO A 210 4.40 -21.46 -20.10
C PRO A 210 3.22 -22.13 -19.37
N PRO A 211 1.97 -21.98 -19.85
CA PRO A 211 0.83 -22.66 -19.24
C PRO A 211 1.07 -24.16 -19.33
N ARG A 212 1.32 -24.81 -18.19
CA ARG A 212 1.09 -26.25 -18.10
C ARG A 212 -0.42 -26.43 -18.23
N LEU A 213 -0.87 -27.27 -19.17
CA LEU A 213 -2.26 -27.68 -19.29
C LEU A 213 -2.78 -28.01 -17.88
N ARG A 214 -3.82 -27.29 -17.43
CA ARG A 214 -4.33 -27.16 -16.05
C ARG A 214 -3.65 -26.07 -15.21
N GLN A 215 -4.14 -24.84 -15.37
CA GLN A 215 -4.73 -24.08 -14.26
C GLN A 215 -5.38 -22.82 -14.83
N ALA A 216 -6.71 -22.84 -14.88
CA ALA A 216 -7.47 -21.60 -14.86
C ALA A 216 -7.12 -20.84 -13.57
N SER A 217 -7.20 -19.51 -13.63
CA SER A 217 -7.18 -18.61 -12.46
C SER A 217 -5.81 -18.08 -12.00
N ALA A 218 -5.03 -17.48 -12.90
CA ALA A 218 -4.03 -16.47 -12.49
C ALA A 218 -4.66 -15.06 -12.31
N VAL A 219 -5.86 -14.84 -12.87
CA VAL A 219 -6.55 -13.54 -12.86
C VAL A 219 -7.24 -13.28 -11.51
N SER A 220 -7.65 -14.33 -10.79
CA SER A 220 -8.36 -14.21 -9.51
C SER A 220 -7.48 -13.73 -8.35
N ALA A 221 -6.16 -13.90 -8.43
CA ALA A 221 -5.23 -13.43 -7.38
C ALA A 221 -5.00 -11.91 -7.44
N LEU A 222 -5.20 -11.29 -8.60
CA LEU A 222 -4.92 -9.87 -8.82
C LEU A 222 -6.09 -8.96 -8.36
N LEU A 223 -7.32 -9.49 -8.36
CA LEU A 223 -8.51 -8.82 -7.82
C LEU A 223 -8.48 -8.64 -6.28
N VAL A 224 -7.59 -9.35 -5.58
CA VAL A 224 -7.39 -9.19 -4.13
C VAL A 224 -6.54 -7.95 -3.79
N MET A 225 -5.81 -7.36 -4.76
CA MET A 225 -4.92 -6.22 -4.47
C MET A 225 -5.59 -4.85 -4.42
N VAL A 226 -6.74 -4.65 -5.08
CA VAL A 226 -7.55 -3.44 -4.82
C VAL A 226 -8.01 -3.44 -3.35
N CYS A 227 -8.18 -4.62 -2.77
CA CYS A 227 -8.45 -4.80 -1.35
C CYS A 227 -7.23 -4.54 -0.46
N ALA A 228 -6.00 -4.87 -0.88
CA ALA A 228 -4.83 -4.74 -0.01
C ALA A 228 -4.27 -3.31 0.07
N ALA A 229 -4.35 -2.53 -1.00
CA ALA A 229 -3.98 -1.10 -0.99
C ALA A 229 -5.14 -0.23 -0.47
N GLY A 230 -6.38 -0.61 -0.78
CA GLY A 230 -7.60 -0.07 -0.21
C GLY A 230 -8.01 -0.82 1.04
N GLY A 231 -7.15 -0.87 2.05
CA GLY A 231 -7.45 -1.34 3.41
C GLY A 231 -8.66 -2.26 3.52
N CYS A 232 -8.56 -3.48 2.99
CA CYS A 232 -9.42 -4.59 3.40
C CYS A 232 -8.94 -5.05 4.78
N ALA A 233 -9.00 -4.14 5.76
CA ALA A 233 -9.86 -4.45 6.88
C ALA A 233 -11.18 -4.81 6.24
N ALA A 234 -11.61 -6.07 6.39
CA ALA A 234 -12.97 -6.47 6.05
C ALA A 234 -13.87 -5.30 6.38
N GLY A 235 -14.43 -4.64 5.35
CA GLY A 235 -15.16 -3.41 5.51
C GLY A 235 -16.35 -3.72 6.38
N THR A 236 -16.19 -3.56 7.70
CA THR A 236 -17.31 -3.30 8.58
C THR A 236 -17.86 -2.01 8.00
N GLY A 237 -18.96 -2.12 7.27
CA GLY A 237 -19.57 -1.02 6.53
C GLY A 237 -20.00 0.05 7.52
N LEU A 238 -19.03 0.87 7.93
CA LEU A 238 -19.14 1.90 8.94
C LEU A 238 -19.33 3.21 8.20
N HIS A 239 -20.58 3.66 8.07
CA HIS A 239 -20.90 4.99 7.58
C HIS A 239 -21.27 5.91 8.74
N PRO A 240 -21.04 7.23 8.63
CA PRO A 240 -21.30 8.15 9.73
C PRO A 240 -22.78 8.19 10.10
N ALA A 241 -23.05 8.28 11.40
CA ALA A 241 -24.39 8.57 11.90
C ALA A 241 -24.76 10.03 11.61
N ILE A 242 -26.03 10.28 11.32
CA ILE A 242 -26.57 11.60 11.00
C ILE A 242 -27.47 12.03 12.16
N ASP A 243 -27.23 13.20 12.75
CA ASP A 243 -28.05 13.75 13.86
C ASP A 243 -28.06 12.85 15.13
N ALA A 244 -26.91 12.26 15.43
CA ALA A 244 -26.68 11.56 16.70
C ALA A 244 -26.10 12.54 17.75
N PRO A 245 -26.42 12.34 19.05
CA PRO A 245 -25.76 13.09 20.12
C PRO A 245 -24.27 12.73 20.17
N THR A 246 -23.47 13.54 20.86
CA THR A 246 -22.02 13.30 20.99
C THR A 246 -21.74 11.98 21.74
N HIS A 247 -22.57 11.65 22.73
CA HIS A 247 -22.52 10.41 23.50
C HIS A 247 -23.92 9.98 23.98
N PHE A 248 -24.06 8.69 24.29
CA PHE A 248 -25.24 8.07 24.88
C PHE A 248 -24.99 7.69 26.34
N GLN A 249 -26.04 7.71 27.14
CA GLN A 249 -26.00 7.41 28.58
C GLN A 249 -26.53 6.00 28.89
N VAL A 250 -26.30 5.50 30.09
CA VAL A 250 -26.85 4.23 30.59
C VAL A 250 -27.90 4.48 31.65
N ARG A 251 -28.81 3.52 31.86
CA ARG A 251 -29.78 3.61 32.95
C ARG A 251 -29.11 3.20 34.28
N GLY A 252 -29.05 4.13 35.21
CA GLY A 252 -28.53 3.95 36.56
C GLY A 252 -29.46 3.13 37.47
N PRO A 253 -28.97 2.69 38.64
CA PRO A 253 -29.74 1.87 39.59
C PRO A 253 -30.99 2.55 40.14
N ASP A 254 -30.99 3.88 40.18
CA ASP A 254 -32.09 4.75 40.58
C ASP A 254 -33.06 5.06 39.42
N GLY A 255 -32.83 4.47 38.25
CA GLY A 255 -33.63 4.66 37.04
C GLY A 255 -33.28 5.91 36.23
N ARG A 256 -32.33 6.74 36.69
CA ARG A 256 -31.91 7.95 35.96
C ARG A 256 -30.88 7.64 34.88
N ALA A 257 -30.76 8.50 33.88
CA ALA A 257 -29.71 8.39 32.88
C ALA A 257 -28.39 8.90 33.48
N VAL A 258 -27.34 8.08 33.42
CA VAL A 258 -26.01 8.36 33.97
C VAL A 258 -24.94 8.05 32.92
N GLU A 259 -23.77 8.67 33.07
CA GLU A 259 -22.65 8.43 32.15
C GLU A 259 -22.16 6.98 32.22
N PRO A 260 -21.72 6.39 31.09
CA PRO A 260 -21.11 5.07 31.08
C PRO A 260 -19.80 5.07 31.90
N THR A 261 -19.62 4.03 32.72
CA THR A 261 -18.38 3.85 33.48
C THR A 261 -17.40 2.96 32.70
N PRO A 262 -16.15 3.40 32.48
CA PRO A 262 -15.12 2.57 31.85
C PRO A 262 -14.89 1.26 32.61
N GLY A 263 -14.87 0.13 31.89
CA GLY A 263 -14.61 -1.20 32.45
C GLY A 263 -15.85 -2.02 32.83
N GLU A 264 -17.05 -1.43 32.80
CA GLU A 264 -18.31 -2.15 33.10
C GLU A 264 -18.92 -2.89 31.89
N GLY A 265 -18.30 -2.79 30.72
CA GLY A 265 -18.78 -3.42 29.48
C GLY A 265 -20.02 -2.74 28.87
N CYS A 266 -20.53 -3.31 27.79
CA CYS A 266 -21.67 -2.73 27.06
C CYS A 266 -22.99 -2.97 27.79
N ARG A 267 -23.69 -1.88 28.14
CA ARG A 267 -25.00 -1.90 28.83
C ARG A 267 -26.15 -1.83 27.84
N THR A 268 -27.32 -2.36 28.21
CA THR A 268 -28.57 -2.24 27.45
C THR A 268 -29.74 -1.92 28.39
N PRO A 269 -30.60 -0.93 28.07
CA PRO A 269 -30.51 -0.02 26.93
C PRO A 269 -29.45 1.08 27.14
N MET A 270 -28.86 1.56 26.04
CA MET A 270 -28.26 2.91 25.99
C MET A 270 -29.37 3.95 25.77
N ILE A 271 -29.20 5.17 26.25
CA ILE A 271 -30.23 6.21 26.32
C ILE A 271 -29.75 7.46 25.58
N ASP A 272 -30.55 7.98 24.64
CA ASP A 272 -30.30 9.29 24.03
C ASP A 272 -30.54 10.39 25.09
N PRO A 273 -29.54 11.22 25.45
CA PRO A 273 -29.71 12.24 26.48
C PRO A 273 -30.69 13.36 26.08
N ARG A 274 -31.03 13.48 24.79
CA ARG A 274 -31.91 14.55 24.29
C ARG A 274 -33.38 14.27 24.56
N ASP A 275 -33.79 13.01 24.46
CA ASP A 275 -35.21 12.64 24.54
C ASP A 275 -35.50 11.30 25.24
N GLY A 276 -34.47 10.65 25.81
CA GLY A 276 -34.61 9.43 26.58
C GLY A 276 -34.84 8.17 25.74
N ALA A 277 -34.67 8.24 24.41
CA ALA A 277 -34.91 7.09 23.54
C ALA A 277 -33.97 5.91 23.86
N PRO A 278 -34.50 4.68 24.05
CA PRO A 278 -33.69 3.52 24.36
C PRO A 278 -33.12 2.82 23.11
N LEU A 279 -31.87 2.41 23.20
CA LEU A 279 -31.12 1.67 22.19
C LEU A 279 -30.80 0.28 22.73
N ILE A 280 -31.16 -0.76 21.98
CA ILE A 280 -31.07 -2.15 22.44
C ILE A 280 -29.81 -2.80 21.90
N LEU A 281 -28.95 -3.29 22.78
CA LEU A 281 -27.72 -3.99 22.39
C LEU A 281 -28.05 -5.29 21.65
N ILE A 282 -27.47 -5.48 20.46
CA ILE A 282 -27.61 -6.71 19.65
C ILE A 282 -26.37 -7.60 19.79
N ARG A 283 -25.18 -7.00 19.73
CA ARG A 283 -23.90 -7.71 19.91
C ARG A 283 -22.83 -6.75 20.42
N SER A 284 -21.85 -7.27 21.13
CA SER A 284 -20.69 -6.51 21.60
C SER A 284 -19.39 -7.28 21.38
N ALA A 285 -18.32 -6.55 21.07
CA ALA A 285 -16.98 -7.10 20.90
C ALA A 285 -15.93 -6.00 21.15
N GLY A 286 -14.87 -6.33 21.89
CA GLY A 286 -13.71 -5.44 22.05
C GLY A 286 -14.02 -4.05 22.63
N GLY A 287 -15.01 -3.95 23.53
CA GLY A 287 -15.42 -2.67 24.13
C GLY A 287 -16.38 -1.83 23.26
N GLN A 288 -16.81 -2.35 22.11
CA GLN A 288 -17.80 -1.72 21.22
C GLN A 288 -19.11 -2.51 21.27
N GLY A 289 -20.24 -1.79 21.15
CA GLY A 289 -21.57 -2.38 21.10
C GLY A 289 -22.31 -1.94 19.84
N ASP A 290 -22.96 -2.89 19.17
CA ASP A 290 -23.86 -2.63 18.04
C ASP A 290 -25.31 -2.64 18.55
N TYR A 291 -25.98 -1.51 18.43
CA TYR A 291 -27.30 -1.26 19.00
C TYR A 291 -28.38 -1.11 17.93
N GLN A 292 -29.52 -1.71 18.18
CA GLN A 292 -30.75 -1.44 17.43
C GLN A 292 -31.37 -0.14 17.94
N VAL A 293 -31.65 0.78 17.02
CA VAL A 293 -32.23 2.09 17.31
C VAL A 293 -33.73 2.09 16.95
N PRO A 294 -34.54 2.99 17.56
CA PRO A 294 -35.90 3.24 17.11
C PRO A 294 -35.94 3.63 15.62
N VAL A 295 -37.01 3.24 14.92
CA VAL A 295 -37.13 3.40 13.46
C VAL A 295 -36.87 4.85 13.02
N ALA A 296 -36.08 5.00 11.95
CA ALA A 296 -35.74 6.27 11.29
C ALA A 296 -34.93 7.27 12.13
N ARG A 297 -34.08 6.80 13.05
CA ARG A 297 -33.15 7.64 13.81
C ARG A 297 -31.69 7.49 13.39
N TYR A 298 -30.91 8.54 13.63
CA TYR A 298 -29.45 8.58 13.49
C TYR A 298 -28.91 8.25 12.09
N GLY A 299 -29.77 8.24 11.06
CA GLY A 299 -29.43 7.77 9.70
C GLY A 299 -29.39 6.25 9.54
N VAL A 300 -29.80 5.45 10.53
CA VAL A 300 -29.77 3.98 10.50
C VAL A 300 -30.91 3.43 9.66
N ARG A 301 -30.59 2.58 8.67
CA ARG A 301 -31.54 1.96 7.74
C ARG A 301 -31.93 0.54 8.18
N LYS A 302 -32.89 -0.06 7.47
CA LYS A 302 -33.31 -1.45 7.69
C LYS A 302 -32.12 -2.40 7.45
N GLY A 303 -31.77 -3.19 8.47
CA GLY A 303 -30.61 -4.08 8.42
C GLY A 303 -29.31 -3.44 8.88
N GLU A 304 -29.36 -2.28 9.52
CA GLU A 304 -28.21 -1.59 10.11
C GLU A 304 -28.39 -1.42 11.62
N LEU A 305 -27.26 -1.20 12.32
CA LEU A 305 -27.15 -0.99 13.77
C LEU A 305 -26.25 0.22 14.03
N LEU A 306 -26.49 0.94 15.12
CA LEU A 306 -25.61 2.02 15.57
C LEU A 306 -24.51 1.45 16.46
N ARG A 307 -23.25 1.68 16.10
CA ARG A 307 -22.09 1.25 16.88
C ARG A 307 -21.64 2.36 17.83
N LEU A 308 -21.54 2.01 19.10
CA LEU A 308 -21.10 2.89 20.18
C LEU A 308 -19.88 2.33 20.90
N ASP A 309 -19.04 3.22 21.42
CA ASP A 309 -18.02 2.90 22.41
C ASP A 309 -18.68 2.69 23.78
N CYS A 310 -18.49 1.54 24.40
CA CYS A 310 -19.21 1.18 25.62
C CYS A 310 -18.66 1.84 26.88
N ALA A 311 -17.42 2.34 26.86
CA ALA A 311 -16.80 3.02 27.99
C ALA A 311 -17.18 4.50 28.05
N THR A 312 -17.48 5.10 26.90
CA THR A 312 -17.72 6.55 26.77
C THR A 312 -19.09 6.91 26.23
N GLY A 313 -19.82 5.95 25.66
CA GLY A 313 -21.11 6.21 24.99
C GLY A 313 -20.97 6.90 23.65
N ASN A 314 -19.74 7.18 23.18
CA ASN A 314 -19.48 7.92 21.95
C ASN A 314 -19.95 7.16 20.71
N VAL A 315 -20.44 7.92 19.73
CA VAL A 315 -20.87 7.37 18.44
C VAL A 315 -19.67 7.05 17.57
N ILE A 316 -19.53 5.77 17.21
CA ILE A 316 -18.48 5.31 16.29
C ILE A 316 -18.98 5.36 14.84
N GLY A 317 -20.24 4.97 14.61
CA GLY A 317 -20.88 5.02 13.29
C GLY A 317 -21.98 3.98 13.14
N ILE A 318 -22.45 3.76 11.91
CA ILE A 318 -23.52 2.80 11.59
C ILE A 318 -22.90 1.58 10.92
N VAL A 319 -23.25 0.37 11.37
CA VAL A 319 -22.78 -0.90 10.80
C VAL A 319 -23.92 -1.74 10.27
N ARG A 320 -23.65 -2.67 9.36
CA ARG A 320 -24.65 -3.67 8.94
C ARG A 320 -24.89 -4.70 10.05
N ARG A 321 -26.17 -5.04 10.24
CA ARG A 321 -26.65 -6.04 11.20
C ARG A 321 -26.09 -7.42 10.86
#